data_AF-A0A1Y5FTY0-F1
#
_entry.id   AF-A0A1Y5FTY0-F1
#
_cell.length_a   1.000
_cell.length_b   1.000
_cell.length_c   1.000
_cell.angle_alpha   90.00
_cell.angle_beta   90.00
_cell.angle_gamma   90.00
#
_symmetry.space_group_name_H-M   'P 1'
#
loop_
_entity.id
_entity.type
_entity.pdbx_description
1 polymer ?
#
loop_
_entity_poly.entity_id
_entity_poly.type
_entity_poly.pdbx_seq_one_letter_code
_entity_poly.pdbx_strand_id
1 'polypeptide(L)'
;MKKTAPDHHLNTPWDHTEKQNCCDANDCQEAGNFRAPKSRQNLNSYYWFCLEHVRDYNAKWNYCKDMGIAEVDRLRRHDAVWGKP
;
A
#
# COMPACT_ATOMS: atom_id res chain seq x y z
N MET A 1 -2.29 -15.03 30.27
CA MET A 1 -1.64 -15.17 28.95
C MET A 1 -0.83 -13.92 28.69
N LYS A 2 0.51 -14.03 28.68
CA LYS A 2 1.39 -12.87 28.57
C LYS A 2 1.40 -12.41 27.12
N LYS A 3 0.94 -11.19 26.84
CA LYS A 3 1.16 -10.54 25.55
C LYS A 3 2.68 -10.31 25.46
N THR A 4 3.38 -11.11 24.67
CA THR A 4 4.82 -10.94 24.46
C THR A 4 5.03 -9.57 23.81
N ALA A 5 5.89 -8.74 24.41
CA ALA A 5 6.23 -7.43 23.87
C ALA A 5 6.80 -7.57 22.45
N PRO A 6 6.55 -6.63 21.53
CA PRO A 6 7.13 -6.67 20.19
C PRO A 6 8.65 -6.56 20.32
N ASP A 7 9.35 -7.51 19.70
CA ASP A 7 10.80 -7.64 19.71
C ASP A 7 11.44 -6.34 19.17
N HIS A 8 12.17 -5.63 20.03
CA HIS A 8 12.64 -4.25 19.78
C HIS A 8 13.74 -4.18 18.70
N HIS A 9 14.26 -5.34 18.26
CA HIS A 9 15.35 -5.45 17.29
C HIS A 9 14.92 -5.30 15.81
N LEU A 10 13.62 -5.20 15.53
CA LEU A 10 13.09 -4.94 14.18
C LEU A 10 12.61 -3.50 13.97
N ASN A 11 12.79 -2.62 14.95
CA ASN A 11 12.36 -1.23 14.82
C ASN A 11 13.36 -0.46 13.93
N THR A 12 13.05 -0.43 12.63
CA THR A 12 13.84 0.29 11.63
C THR A 12 13.50 1.79 11.66
N PRO A 13 14.40 2.69 11.22
CA PRO A 13 14.12 4.13 11.12
C PRO A 13 12.95 4.50 10.18
N TRP A 14 12.40 3.52 9.47
CA TRP A 14 11.25 3.63 8.57
C TRP A 14 9.94 3.17 9.24
N ASP A 15 9.99 2.76 10.50
CA ASP A 15 8.82 2.38 11.28
C ASP A 15 8.05 3.65 11.65
N HIS A 16 7.08 3.99 10.80
CA HIS A 16 6.23 5.16 10.97
C HIS A 16 5.33 4.95 12.19
N THR A 17 5.78 5.49 13.32
CA THR A 17 5.05 5.48 14.59
C THR A 17 3.78 6.35 14.49
N GLU A 18 2.71 5.66 14.12
CA GLU A 18 1.34 5.77 14.64
C GLU A 18 0.60 7.13 14.58
N LYS A 19 0.00 7.39 13.40
CA LYS A 19 -1.42 7.75 13.42
C LYS A 19 -2.21 6.44 13.50
N GLN A 20 -2.77 6.14 14.68
CA GLN A 20 -3.79 5.09 14.86
C GLN A 20 -5.08 5.54 14.14
N ASN A 21 -5.08 5.51 12.81
CA ASN A 21 -6.30 5.66 12.04
C ASN A 21 -7.05 4.33 12.13
N CYS A 22 -8.38 4.35 12.27
CA CYS A 22 -9.17 3.14 12.09
C CYS A 22 -9.00 2.64 10.65
N CYS A 23 -9.21 1.34 10.44
CA CYS A 23 -9.26 0.76 9.11
C CYS A 23 -10.33 1.47 8.25
N ASP A 24 -9.95 1.92 7.05
CA ASP A 24 -10.83 2.58 6.06
C ASP A 24 -11.77 1.59 5.35
N ALA A 25 -11.80 0.33 5.78
CA ALA A 25 -12.69 -0.68 5.24
C ALA A 25 -14.07 -0.56 5.91
N ASN A 26 -15.13 -0.77 5.13
CA ASN A 26 -16.50 -0.70 5.65
C ASN A 26 -16.68 -1.68 6.82
N ASP A 27 -17.30 -1.19 7.90
CA ASP A 27 -17.62 -1.97 9.10
C ASP A 27 -16.40 -2.60 9.81
N CYS A 28 -15.20 -2.03 9.64
CA CYS A 28 -13.99 -2.46 10.34
C CYS A 28 -13.55 -1.44 11.40
N GLN A 29 -13.31 -1.89 12.63
CA GLN A 29 -12.82 -1.05 13.74
C GLN A 29 -11.38 -1.39 14.16
N GLU A 30 -10.70 -2.24 13.39
CA GLU A 30 -9.31 -2.61 13.63
C GLU A 30 -8.35 -1.44 13.33
N ALA A 31 -7.14 -1.50 13.89
CA ALA A 31 -6.11 -0.49 13.66
C ALA A 31 -5.61 -0.49 12.20
N GLY A 32 -5.66 0.68 11.57
CA GLY A 32 -5.22 0.95 10.20
C GLY A 32 -3.72 1.20 10.12
N ASN A 33 -2.90 0.17 10.35
CA ASN A 33 -1.44 0.31 10.37
C ASN A 33 -0.78 0.26 8.98
N PHE A 34 -1.52 -0.17 7.95
CA PHE A 34 -0.96 -0.40 6.61
C PHE A 34 -1.59 0.55 5.59
N ARG A 35 -0.76 1.25 4.81
CA ARG A 35 -1.24 2.17 3.77
C ARG A 35 -1.36 1.50 2.40
N ALA A 36 -2.36 1.88 1.61
CA ALA A 36 -2.50 1.50 0.20
C ALA A 36 -2.89 2.71 -0.67
N PRO A 37 -2.37 2.86 -1.90
CA PRO A 37 -2.66 4.02 -2.75
C PRO A 37 -4.14 4.04 -3.17
N LYS A 38 -4.77 5.21 -3.22
CA LYS A 38 -6.19 5.31 -3.59
C LYS A 38 -6.47 5.07 -5.07
N SER A 39 -5.54 5.44 -5.95
CA SER A 39 -5.68 5.29 -7.40
C SER A 39 -4.31 5.29 -8.10
N ARG A 40 -4.24 4.73 -9.32
CA ARG A 40 -2.99 4.69 -10.10
C ARG A 40 -2.49 6.09 -10.49
N GLN A 41 -3.38 7.07 -10.62
CA GLN A 41 -3.04 8.45 -10.96
C GLN A 41 -2.64 9.27 -9.73
N ASN A 42 -3.11 8.87 -8.54
CA ASN A 42 -2.84 9.56 -7.29
C ASN A 42 -2.20 8.61 -6.28
N LEU A 43 -0.94 8.25 -6.57
CA LEU A 43 -0.13 7.35 -5.74
C LEU A 43 0.26 7.94 -4.38
N ASN A 44 0.19 9.26 -4.24
CA ASN A 44 0.53 9.96 -3.00
C ASN A 44 -0.65 10.09 -2.02
N SER A 45 -1.85 9.67 -2.43
CA SER A 45 -3.02 9.61 -1.56
C SER A 45 -3.25 8.18 -1.11
N TYR A 46 -3.46 7.99 0.20
CA TYR A 46 -3.51 6.65 0.80
C TYR A 46 -4.81 6.39 1.55
N TYR A 47 -5.27 5.13 1.50
CA TYR A 47 -6.14 4.51 2.50
C TYR A 47 -5.29 3.84 3.58
N TRP A 48 -5.82 3.73 4.80
CA TRP A 48 -5.23 3.04 5.93
C TRP A 48 -6.05 1.80 6.25
N PHE A 49 -5.44 0.63 6.27
CA PHE A 49 -6.10 -0.66 6.46
C PHE A 49 -5.43 -1.48 7.56
N CYS A 50 -6.21 -2.38 8.16
CA CYS A 50 -5.66 -3.48 8.93
C CYS A 50 -4.97 -4.50 8.01
N LEU A 51 -4.27 -5.47 8.61
CA LEU A 51 -3.49 -6.46 7.85
C LEU A 51 -4.35 -7.31 6.91
N GLU A 52 -5.60 -7.61 7.28
CA GLU A 52 -6.53 -8.38 6.46
C GLU A 52 -6.97 -7.58 5.23
N HIS A 53 -7.50 -6.38 5.46
CA HIS A 53 -8.03 -5.55 4.39
C HIS A 53 -6.96 -5.03 3.42
N VAL A 54 -5.73 -4.77 3.89
CA VAL A 54 -4.65 -4.37 2.96
C VAL A 54 -4.29 -5.50 2.01
N ARG A 55 -4.35 -6.77 2.45
CA ARG A 55 -4.10 -7.93 1.60
C ARG A 55 -5.19 -8.08 0.56
N ASP A 56 -6.45 -7.96 0.96
CA ASP A 56 -7.59 -7.99 0.06
C ASP A 56 -7.55 -6.86 -0.97
N TYR A 57 -7.19 -5.65 -0.53
CA TYR A 57 -7.03 -4.49 -1.39
C TYR A 57 -5.93 -4.74 -2.43
N ASN A 58 -4.74 -5.16 -1.98
CA ASN A 58 -3.60 -5.42 -2.86
C ASN A 58 -3.85 -6.57 -3.83
N ALA A 59 -4.57 -7.61 -3.41
CA ALA A 59 -4.95 -8.73 -4.27
C ALA A 59 -5.87 -8.29 -5.42
N LYS A 60 -6.70 -7.26 -5.21
CA LYS A 60 -7.59 -6.68 -6.22
C LYS A 60 -6.91 -5.57 -7.03
N TRP A 61 -5.73 -5.11 -6.62
CA TRP A 61 -5.04 -4.00 -7.25
C TRP A 61 -4.42 -4.41 -8.60
N ASN A 62 -4.78 -3.70 -9.66
CA ASN A 62 -4.17 -3.85 -10.97
C ASN A 62 -3.82 -2.46 -11.53
N TYR A 63 -2.53 -2.13 -11.52
CA TYR A 63 -2.03 -0.85 -12.01
C TYR A 63 -2.36 -0.62 -13.51
N CYS A 64 -2.35 -1.69 -14.32
CA CYS A 64 -2.55 -1.64 -15.77
C CYS A 64 -3.99 -1.92 -16.21
N LYS A 65 -4.98 -1.94 -15.31
CA LYS A 65 -6.35 -2.40 -15.59
C LYS A 65 -7.00 -1.75 -16.82
N ASP A 66 -6.77 -0.46 -17.02
CA ASP A 66 -7.35 0.34 -18.12
C ASP A 66 -6.30 0.79 -19.14
N MET A 67 -5.13 0.14 -19.18
CA MET A 67 -4.07 0.46 -20.14
C MET A 67 -4.14 -0.45 -21.36
N GLY A 68 -4.09 0.14 -22.55
CA GLY A 68 -3.91 -0.61 -23.79
C GLY A 68 -2.49 -1.20 -23.90
N ILE A 69 -2.33 -2.21 -24.77
CA ILE A 69 -1.04 -2.89 -24.98
C ILE A 69 0.09 -1.89 -25.30
N ALA A 70 -0.19 -0.91 -26.17
CA ALA A 70 0.80 0.11 -26.55
C ALA A 70 1.19 1.03 -25.37
N GLU A 71 0.27 1.31 -24.45
CA GLU A 71 0.56 2.11 -23.26
C GLU A 71 1.42 1.33 -22.26
N VAL A 72 1.10 0.05 -22.07
CA VAL A 72 1.90 -0.85 -21.23
C VAL A 72 3.31 -1.02 -21.79
N ASP A 73 3.45 -1.16 -23.12
CA ASP A 73 4.77 -1.22 -23.76
C ASP A 73 5.57 0.07 -23.59
N ARG A 74 4.93 1.24 -23.75
CA ARG A 74 5.58 2.53 -23.48
C ARG A 74 6.04 2.64 -22.02
N LEU A 75 5.19 2.25 -21.07
CA LEU A 75 5.54 2.23 -19.65
C LEU A 75 6.76 1.34 -19.40
N ARG A 76 6.77 0.11 -19.93
CA ARG A 76 7.91 -0.81 -19.80
C ARG A 76 9.21 -0.22 -20.34
N ARG A 77 9.18 0.41 -21.52
CA ARG A 77 10.36 1.04 -22.13
C ARG A 77 10.87 2.23 -21.33
N HIS A 78 9.96 3.06 -20.84
CA HIS A 78 10.29 4.20 -19.98
C HIS A 78 10.90 3.74 -18.65
N ASP A 79 10.34 2.70 -18.04
CA ASP A 79 10.81 2.20 -16.74
C ASP A 79 12.15 1.45 -16.88
N ALA A 80 12.45 0.87 -18.05
CA ALA A 80 13.75 0.26 -18.33
C ALA A 80 14.92 1.25 -18.24
N VAL A 81 14.65 2.55 -18.39
CA VAL A 81 15.64 3.64 -18.22
C VAL A 81 15.42 4.44 -16.93
N TRP A 82 14.63 3.90 -15.99
CA TRP A 82 14.29 4.54 -14.71
C TRP A 82 13.61 5.91 -14.89
N GLY A 83 12.84 6.08 -15.96
CA GLY A 83 12.15 7.33 -16.27
C GLY A 83 13.06 8.52 -16.56
N LYS A 84 14.30 8.26 -16.99
CA LYS A 84 15.17 9.28 -17.56
C LYS A 84 14.69 9.61 -18.99
N PRO A 85 14.70 10.89 -19.40
CA PRO A 85 14.42 11.29 -20.78
C PRO A 85 15.32 10.61 -21.81
#